data_AF-I1BVD1-F1
#
_entry.id   AF-I1BVD1-F1
#
_cell.length_a   1.000
_cell.length_b   1.000
_cell.length_c   1.000
_cell.angle_alpha   90.00
_cell.angle_beta   90.00
_cell.angle_gamma   90.00
#
_symmetry.space_group_name_H-M   'P 1'
#
loop_
_entity.id
_entity.type
_entity.pdbx_description
1 polymer ?
#
loop_
_entity_poly.entity_id
_entity_poly.type
_entity_poly.pdbx_seq_one_letter_code
_entity_poly.pdbx_strand_id
1 'polypeptide(L)' 'MVWRCFWRGGFGPLEIIETGSVDQATYINILANRFHPWLTDITMHQEKDFIFQEDGASCHTGAYAR' A
#
# COMPACT_ATOMS: atom_id res chain seq x y z
N MET A 1 15.04 -0.63 -1.39
CA MET A 1 13.94 0.36 -1.61
C MET A 1 13.06 0.41 -0.38
N VAL A 2 12.23 1.43 -0.25
CA VAL A 2 11.28 1.56 0.87
C VAL A 2 9.89 1.79 0.29
N TRP A 3 8.89 1.10 0.83
CA TRP A 3 7.47 1.39 0.58
C TRP A 3 6.83 1.94 1.85
N ARG A 4 6.00 2.98 1.70
CA ARG A 4 5.26 3.59 2.81
C ARG A 4 3.96 4.21 2.31
N CYS A 5 2.97 4.28 3.18
CA CYS A 5 1.79 5.14 2.99
C CYS A 5 1.55 6.04 4.21
N PHE A 6 0.73 7.07 4.05
CA PHE A 6 0.29 7.96 5.12
C PHE A 6 -1.05 8.60 4.77
N TRP A 7 -1.69 9.19 5.76
CA TRP A 7 -2.85 10.06 5.58
C TRP A 7 -2.71 11.29 6.48
N ARG A 8 -3.66 12.23 6.39
CA ARG A 8 -3.61 13.48 7.17
C ARG A 8 -3.41 13.27 8.68
N GLY A 9 -3.97 12.22 9.25
CA GLY A 9 -3.92 11.94 10.69
C GLY A 9 -2.77 11.05 11.16
N GLY A 10 -1.91 10.55 10.26
CA GLY A 10 -0.77 9.75 10.69
C GLY A 10 -0.11 8.92 9.58
N PHE A 11 0.92 8.18 10.00
CA PHE A 11 1.68 7.30 9.13
C PHE A 11 1.07 5.90 9.08
N GLY A 12 1.11 5.29 7.91
CA GLY A 12 0.85 3.88 7.72
C GLY A 12 2.12 3.03 7.79
N PRO A 13 2.03 1.76 7.35
CA PRO A 13 3.14 0.82 7.40
C PRO A 13 4.35 1.31 6.60
N LEU A 14 5.52 0.85 7.04
CA LEU A 14 6.83 1.09 6.42
C LEU A 14 7.48 -0.25 6.15
N GLU A 15 7.75 -0.55 4.88
CA GLU A 15 8.38 -1.81 4.47
C GLU A 15 9.74 -1.53 3.82
N ILE A 16 10.76 -2.29 4.24
CA ILE A 16 12.08 -2.28 3.62
C ILE A 16 12.12 -3.41 2.60
N ILE A 17 12.46 -3.06 1.36
CA ILE A 17 12.49 -3.99 0.22
C ILE A 17 13.93 -4.21 -0.19
N GLU A 18 14.44 -5.43 0.06
CA GLU A 18 15.85 -5.78 -0.08
C GLU A 18 16.30 -5.95 -1.54
N THR A 19 15.40 -6.40 -2.42
CA THR A 19 15.67 -6.74 -3.83
C THR A 19 16.03 -5.53 -4.71
N GLY A 20 15.95 -4.31 -4.18
CA GLY A 20 16.30 -3.08 -4.89
C GLY A 20 15.32 -2.65 -6.00
N SER A 21 14.29 -3.44 -6.28
CA SER A 21 13.17 -3.14 -7.18
C SER A 21 11.87 -3.75 -6.64
N VAL A 22 10.73 -3.21 -7.06
CA VAL A 22 9.41 -3.72 -6.67
C VAL A 22 8.70 -4.23 -7.91
N ASP A 23 8.51 -5.54 -7.98
CA ASP A 23 7.66 -6.15 -9.00
C ASP A 23 6.19 -6.20 -8.53
N GLN A 24 5.30 -6.61 -9.43
CA GLN A 24 3.87 -6.64 -9.14
C GLN A 24 3.52 -7.63 -8.01
N ALA A 25 4.19 -8.78 -7.93
CA ALA A 25 3.92 -9.77 -6.88
C ALA A 25 4.31 -9.24 -5.49
N THR A 26 5.48 -8.61 -5.38
CA THR A 26 5.96 -7.94 -4.16
C THR A 26 5.01 -6.80 -3.78
N TYR A 27 4.58 -6.00 -4.75
CA TYR A 27 3.64 -4.90 -4.52
C TYR A 27 2.31 -5.40 -3.93
N ILE A 28 1.70 -6.42 -4.56
CA ILE A 28 0.45 -7.03 -4.08
C ILE A 28 0.62 -7.63 -2.70
N ASN A 29 1.76 -8.30 -2.44
CA ASN A 29 2.04 -8.87 -1.12
C ASN A 29 2.09 -7.79 -0.03
N ILE A 30 2.69 -6.63 -0.32
CA ILE A 30 2.69 -5.49 0.60
C ILE A 30 1.27 -4.96 0.79
N LEU A 31 0.50 -4.79 -0.29
CA LEU A 31 -0.87 -4.29 -0.19
C LEU A 31 -1.77 -5.24 0.63
N ALA A 32 -1.72 -6.53 0.35
CA ALA A 32 -2.57 -7.52 1.01
C ALA A 32 -2.21 -7.72 2.49
N ASN A 33 -0.92 -7.78 2.82
CA ASN A 33 -0.47 -8.19 4.16
C ASN A 33 -0.12 -7.03 5.08
N ARG A 34 0.08 -5.81 4.56
CA ARG A 34 0.46 -4.63 5.34
C ARG A 34 -0.54 -3.51 5.19
N PHE A 35 -0.83 -3.08 3.97
CA PHE A 35 -1.71 -1.95 3.71
C PHE A 35 -3.16 -2.24 4.08
N HIS A 36 -3.75 -3.32 3.58
CA HIS A 36 -5.18 -3.59 3.73
C HIS A 36 -5.60 -3.82 5.20
N PRO A 37 -4.85 -4.57 6.03
CA PRO A 37 -5.16 -4.67 7.46
C PRO A 37 -5.09 -3.31 8.16
N TRP A 38 -4.07 -2.50 7.85
CA TRP A 38 -3.94 -1.14 8.39
C TRP A 38 -5.09 -0.24 7.94
N LEU A 39 -5.45 -0.26 6.66
CA LEU A 39 -6.55 0.53 6.12
C LEU A 39 -7.88 0.16 6.78
N THR A 40 -8.10 -1.14 6.99
CA THR A 40 -9.31 -1.66 7.66
C THR A 40 -9.37 -1.15 9.10
N ASP A 41 -8.26 -1.25 9.84
CA ASP A 41 -8.15 -0.77 11.22
C ASP A 41 -8.43 0.73 11.33
N ILE A 42 -7.79 1.57 10.50
CA ILE A 42 -8.02 3.01 10.55
C ILE A 42 -9.42 3.41 10.09
N THR A 43 -10.00 2.70 9.13
CA THR A 43 -11.37 2.97 8.64
C THR A 43 -12.38 2.71 9.75
N MET A 44 -12.20 1.63 10.50
CA MET A 44 -13.03 1.31 11.67
C MET A 44 -12.89 2.36 12.78
N HIS A 45 -11.66 2.82 13.07
CA HIS A 45 -11.42 3.75 14.18
C HIS A 45 -11.74 5.22 13.86
N GLN A 46 -11.61 5.64 12.60
CA GLN A 46 -11.78 7.04 12.21
C GLN A 46 -13.17 7.35 11.65
N GLU A 47 -14.02 6.33 11.46
CA GLU A 47 -15.36 6.44 10.86
C GLU A 47 -15.36 7.27 9.57
N LYS A 48 -14.36 7.05 8.72
CA LYS A 48 -14.12 7.80 7.49
C LYS A 48 -13.82 6.88 6.34
N ASP A 49 -14.33 7.25 5.18
CA ASP A 49 -13.92 6.65 3.93
C ASP A 49 -12.57 7.22 3.48
N PHE A 50 -11.72 6.34 2.95
CA PHE A 50 -10.41 6.68 2.45
C PHE A 50 -10.31 6.36 0.97
N ILE A 51 -9.57 7.20 0.24
CA ILE A 51 -9.23 6.97 -1.18
C ILE A 51 -7.77 6.55 -1.23
N PHE A 52 -7.49 5.41 -1.87
CA PHE A 52 -6.14 4.99 -2.14
C PHE A 52 -5.58 5.72 -3.37
N GLN A 53 -4.38 6.28 -3.24
CA GLN A 53 -3.69 6.98 -4.32
C GLN A 53 -2.27 6.46 -4.45
N GLU A 54 -1.89 6.13 -5.68
CA GLU A 54 -0.57 5.67 -6.08
C GLU A 54 -0.17 6.32 -7.42
N ASP A 55 1.10 6.20 -7.80
CA ASP A 55 1.58 6.68 -9.10
C ASP A 55 1.31 5.66 -10.22
N GLY A 56 1.66 6.02 -11.46
CA GLY A 56 1.47 5.17 -12.63
C GLY A 56 2.58 4.13 -12.87
N ALA A 57 3.31 3.68 -11.83
CA ALA A 57 4.35 2.69 -12.01
C ALA A 57 3.81 1.39 -12.66
N SER A 58 4.65 0.74 -13.46
CA SER A 58 4.25 -0.45 -14.22
C SER A 58 3.85 -1.63 -13.33
N CYS A 59 4.40 -1.74 -12.11
CA CYS A 59 3.99 -2.75 -11.13
C CYS A 59 2.59 -2.52 -10.56
N HIS A 60 2.04 -1.29 -10.63
CA HIS A 60 0.68 -0.97 -10.17
C HIS A 60 -0.39 -1.29 -11.23
N THR A 61 -0.02 -1.32 -12.51
CA THR A 61 -0.96 -1.46 -13.65
C THR A 61 -0.85 -2.79 -14.40
N GLY A 62 -0.16 -3.78 -13.83
CA GLY A 62 0.03 -5.10 -14.44
C GLY A 62 -1.22 -5.99 -14.40
N ALA A 63 -1.08 -7.27 -14.77
CA ALA A 63 -2.21 -8.18 -15.00
C ALA A 63 -3.16 -8.35 -13.80
N TYR A 64 -2.66 -8.28 -12.57
CA TYR A 64 -3.48 -8.40 -11.36
C TYR A 64 -4.36 -7.17 -11.05
N ALA A 65 -4.14 -6.05 -11.73
CA ALA A 65 -4.92 -4.82 -11.57
C ALA A 65 -6.03 -4.67 -12.63
N ARG A 66 -6.26 -5.72 -13.45
CA ARG A 66 -7.28 -5.77 -14.51
C ARG A 66 -8.43 -6.69 -14.14
#